data_AF-A0A4R4F9F2-F1
#
_entry.id   AF-A0A4R4F9F2-F1
#
_cell.length_a   1.000
_cell.length_b   1.000
_cell.length_c   1.000
_cell.angle_alpha   90.00
_cell.angle_beta   90.00
_cell.angle_gamma   90.00
#
_symmetry.space_group_name_H-M   'P 1'
#
loop_
_entity.id
_entity.type
_entity.pdbx_description
1 polymer ?
#
loop_
_entity_poly.entity_id
_entity_poly.type
_entity_poly.pdbx_seq_one_letter_code
_entity_poly.pdbx_strand_id
1 'polypeptide(L)'
;MKSKKLKSILACTLILCMVFGIQSNLAFVFAQENEEAIEFSNATAPYSGTYLISTKESLVALSIAVNSGNTMKNIKFQLQNDIILNNGQFSAEENNLYYTPDKSYTAYPVDIQNATYMENEQLMTFIPIGFQAKSDSSLWENNGFAGEFYGNGYEIKGIFINDNSGDSEAHYKGLFGALLDGGVVSNLSVSGCVYSTGSNTGGIVGKSSGLIEHCRFSGVVMGAYNVGGIVGESNTESTITNCMNMAHISGGSTGTAGGNWGGIAGCANGKAIQNCINHGNVTSNTFANVGGVIGVGSASITTCINWGSITGPTNSKTTGGIAGSGRKNNADNNFICITTSEELEKYAGIPALNNFSCGAVLYLNGGSFYENIVVTSDTLAIPIKKGYVFGGWYENADFSGTSVENIEKGNIYYAKWNEKASTSISFKDGLDLNKIYDENAVSLSENDYTVTEGAGKITFIYQTKEDNEWKNIDTAPINAGTYQVKAIVEENDTYKSTETDWKEFTISKAMPTYEVPTNLTAIV
;
A
#
# COMPACT_ATOMS: atom_id res chain seq x y z
N MET A 1 -23.37 27.54 -29.50
CA MET A 1 -22.73 28.09 -30.71
C MET A 1 -21.24 27.78 -30.88
N LYS A 2 -20.50 27.36 -29.84
CA LYS A 2 -19.09 26.92 -29.96
C LYS A 2 -18.89 25.56 -30.66
N SER A 3 -19.88 24.65 -30.63
CA SER A 3 -19.72 23.30 -31.22
C SER A 3 -19.81 23.22 -32.75
N LYS A 4 -20.46 24.19 -33.42
CA LYS A 4 -20.51 24.22 -34.89
C LYS A 4 -19.21 24.72 -35.54
N LYS A 5 -18.47 25.63 -34.89
CA LYS A 5 -17.16 26.09 -35.40
C LYS A 5 -16.09 25.00 -35.31
N LEU A 6 -16.11 24.17 -34.27
CA LEU A 6 -15.16 23.07 -34.08
C LEU A 6 -15.31 21.98 -35.16
N LYS A 7 -16.55 21.66 -35.57
CA LYS A 7 -16.84 20.71 -36.66
C LYS A 7 -16.32 21.16 -38.03
N SER A 8 -16.31 22.47 -38.30
CA SER A 8 -15.81 23.00 -39.60
C SER A 8 -14.27 22.99 -39.69
N ILE A 9 -13.59 23.16 -38.55
CA ILE A 9 -12.12 23.12 -38.48
C ILE A 9 -11.64 21.67 -38.63
N LEU A 10 -12.33 20.71 -38.01
CA LEU A 10 -12.01 19.27 -38.11
C LEU A 10 -12.15 18.72 -39.55
N ALA A 11 -13.16 19.18 -40.29
CA ALA A 11 -13.35 18.79 -41.69
C ALA A 11 -12.25 19.33 -42.62
N CYS A 12 -11.73 20.54 -42.35
CA CYS A 12 -10.62 21.11 -43.13
C CYS A 12 -9.29 20.40 -42.86
N THR A 13 -9.04 19.95 -41.63
CA THR A 13 -7.82 19.20 -41.28
C THR A 13 -7.82 17.80 -41.88
N LEU A 14 -8.99 17.13 -41.95
CA LEU A 14 -9.11 15.81 -42.59
C LEU A 14 -8.90 15.84 -44.10
N ILE A 15 -9.36 16.91 -44.78
CA ILE A 15 -9.13 17.07 -46.24
C ILE A 15 -7.65 17.35 -46.53
N LEU A 16 -6.94 18.07 -45.66
CA LEU A 16 -5.51 18.33 -45.82
C LEU A 16 -4.66 17.06 -45.63
N CYS A 17 -5.05 16.16 -44.72
CA CYS A 17 -4.34 14.89 -44.48
C CYS A 17 -4.51 13.86 -45.61
N MET A 18 -5.62 13.89 -46.35
CA MET A 18 -5.83 13.00 -47.50
C MET A 18 -4.98 13.38 -48.74
N VAL A 19 -4.53 14.64 -48.83
CA VAL A 19 -3.73 15.14 -49.97
C VAL A 19 -2.23 14.88 -49.81
N PHE A 20 -1.75 14.66 -48.57
CA PHE A 20 -0.32 14.54 -48.28
C PHE A 20 0.15 13.20 -47.73
N GLY A 21 -0.62 12.11 -47.82
CA GLY A 21 -0.10 10.74 -47.66
C GLY A 21 0.69 10.43 -46.38
N ILE A 22 0.51 11.19 -45.30
CA ILE A 22 1.16 10.95 -44.01
C ILE A 22 0.18 10.12 -43.17
N GLN A 23 0.44 8.82 -43.03
CA GLN A 23 -0.16 8.04 -41.95
C GLN A 23 0.43 8.54 -40.63
N SER A 24 -0.28 9.44 -39.94
CA SER A 24 0.05 9.81 -38.58
C SER A 24 -0.79 8.99 -37.60
N ASN A 25 -0.10 8.34 -36.68
CA ASN A 25 -0.61 7.63 -35.49
C ASN A 25 -1.41 8.53 -34.51
N LEU A 26 -1.91 9.70 -34.95
CA LEU A 26 -2.74 10.60 -34.15
C LEU A 26 -4.24 10.28 -34.22
N ALA A 27 -4.69 9.55 -35.25
CA ALA A 27 -6.11 9.22 -35.41
C ALA A 27 -6.60 8.09 -34.47
N PHE A 28 -5.68 7.37 -33.81
CA PHE A 28 -6.03 6.27 -32.88
C PHE A 28 -6.16 6.70 -31.41
N VAL A 29 -5.88 7.97 -31.08
CA VAL A 29 -5.91 8.46 -29.69
C VAL A 29 -7.21 9.21 -29.33
N PHE A 30 -8.12 9.44 -30.29
CA PHE A 30 -9.37 10.17 -30.02
C PHE A 30 -10.63 9.52 -30.62
N ALA A 31 -10.71 8.20 -30.49
CA ALA A 31 -11.95 7.45 -30.70
C ALA A 31 -12.09 6.35 -29.64
N GLN A 32 -11.98 6.71 -28.36
CA GLN A 32 -12.67 5.99 -27.30
C GLN A 32 -13.86 6.88 -26.95
N GLU A 33 -15.04 6.50 -27.44
CA GLU A 33 -16.29 7.11 -27.02
C GLU A 33 -16.34 7.01 -25.48
N ASN A 34 -16.50 8.15 -24.80
CA ASN A 34 -16.75 8.19 -23.37
C ASN A 34 -18.09 7.48 -23.11
N GLU A 35 -18.06 6.16 -22.87
CA GLU A 35 -19.11 5.55 -22.06
C GLU A 35 -19.00 6.16 -20.67
N GLU A 36 -19.99 6.96 -20.28
CA GLU A 36 -20.09 7.49 -18.93
C GLU A 36 -20.16 6.31 -17.95
N ALA A 37 -19.13 6.14 -17.12
CA ALA A 37 -19.13 5.12 -16.09
C ALA A 37 -20.30 5.36 -15.12
N ILE A 38 -20.99 4.30 -14.72
CA ILE A 38 -22.19 4.38 -13.88
C ILE A 38 -21.97 3.68 -12.54
N GLU A 39 -22.60 4.18 -11.48
CA GLU A 39 -22.52 3.56 -10.16
C GLU A 39 -23.17 2.16 -10.15
N PHE A 40 -22.44 1.17 -9.64
CA PHE A 40 -22.98 -0.17 -9.51
C PHE A 40 -23.96 -0.25 -8.33
N SER A 41 -25.24 -0.51 -8.62
CA SER A 41 -26.30 -0.49 -7.60
C SER A 41 -27.11 -1.79 -7.49
N ASN A 42 -27.24 -2.59 -8.56
CA ASN A 42 -27.71 -3.98 -8.52
C ASN A 42 -27.47 -4.73 -9.84
N ALA A 43 -27.57 -6.06 -9.77
CA ALA A 43 -27.08 -7.04 -10.74
C ALA A 43 -27.97 -7.34 -11.97
N THR A 44 -29.00 -6.55 -12.27
CA THR A 44 -29.89 -6.88 -13.40
C THR A 44 -29.32 -6.39 -14.74
N ALA A 45 -28.73 -7.34 -15.49
CA ALA A 45 -28.06 -7.22 -16.79
C ALA A 45 -26.81 -6.33 -16.77
N PRO A 46 -25.59 -6.90 -16.59
CA PRO A 46 -24.37 -6.09 -16.59
C PRO A 46 -24.24 -5.39 -17.94
N TYR A 47 -24.18 -4.06 -17.90
CA TYR A 47 -23.94 -3.21 -19.06
C TYR A 47 -22.54 -3.47 -19.58
N SER A 48 -22.36 -3.49 -20.90
CA SER A 48 -21.03 -3.55 -21.51
C SER A 48 -20.30 -2.25 -21.24
N GLY A 49 -19.42 -2.17 -20.24
CA GLY A 49 -18.70 -0.94 -19.94
C GLY A 49 -18.03 -0.94 -18.56
N THR A 50 -17.79 0.26 -18.04
CA THR A 50 -17.16 0.50 -16.73
C THR A 50 -18.19 0.91 -15.69
N TYR A 51 -18.16 0.25 -14.54
CA TYR A 51 -18.91 0.59 -13.35
C TYR A 51 -18.03 1.28 -12.30
N LEU A 52 -18.65 2.18 -11.54
CA LEU A 52 -18.06 2.82 -10.37
C LEU A 52 -18.52 2.10 -9.09
N ILE A 53 -17.60 2.02 -8.13
CA ILE A 53 -17.85 1.57 -6.76
C ILE A 53 -17.49 2.75 -5.86
N SER A 54 -18.50 3.50 -5.44
CA SER A 54 -18.33 4.74 -4.68
C SER A 54 -18.75 4.60 -3.21
N THR A 55 -19.49 3.53 -2.89
CA THR A 55 -20.10 3.32 -1.57
C THR A 55 -19.95 1.88 -1.08
N LYS A 56 -20.08 1.64 0.22
CA LYS A 56 -20.10 0.28 0.75
C LYS A 56 -21.27 -0.54 0.18
N GLU A 57 -22.40 0.10 -0.10
CA GLU A 57 -23.56 -0.53 -0.71
C GLU A 57 -23.26 -1.04 -2.12
N SER A 58 -22.52 -0.26 -2.93
CA SER A 58 -22.09 -0.68 -4.28
C SER A 58 -21.13 -1.88 -4.25
N LEU A 59 -20.21 -1.90 -3.27
CA LEU A 59 -19.30 -3.04 -3.06
C LEU A 59 -20.06 -4.30 -2.60
N VAL A 60 -21.04 -4.14 -1.69
CA VAL A 60 -21.92 -5.22 -1.25
C VAL A 60 -22.79 -5.72 -2.40
N ALA A 61 -23.30 -4.83 -3.26
CA ALA A 61 -24.06 -5.22 -4.45
C ALA A 61 -23.21 -6.08 -5.39
N LEU A 62 -21.92 -5.74 -5.58
CA LEU A 62 -21.00 -6.55 -6.38
C LEU A 62 -20.81 -7.94 -5.78
N SER A 63 -20.61 -8.03 -4.46
CA SER A 63 -20.55 -9.31 -3.74
C SER A 63 -21.80 -10.15 -3.97
N ILE A 64 -22.99 -9.58 -3.79
CA ILE A 64 -24.28 -10.27 -4.03
C ILE A 64 -24.38 -10.75 -5.48
N ALA A 65 -24.01 -9.92 -6.44
CA ALA A 65 -24.13 -10.23 -7.86
C ALA A 65 -23.25 -11.42 -8.26
N VAL A 66 -21.98 -11.42 -7.85
CA VAL A 66 -21.04 -12.51 -8.13
C VAL A 66 -21.46 -13.80 -7.42
N ASN A 67 -21.88 -13.69 -6.16
CA ASN A 67 -22.37 -14.82 -5.37
C ASN A 67 -23.70 -15.39 -5.87
N SER A 68 -24.41 -14.66 -6.75
CA SER A 68 -25.61 -15.14 -7.44
C SER A 68 -25.31 -15.81 -8.80
N GLY A 69 -24.03 -15.98 -9.14
CA GLY A 69 -23.57 -16.63 -10.37
C GLY A 69 -23.26 -15.69 -11.54
N ASN A 70 -23.31 -14.37 -11.34
CA ASN A 70 -22.85 -13.41 -12.35
C ASN A 70 -21.36 -13.14 -12.18
N THR A 71 -20.52 -13.87 -12.92
CA THR A 71 -19.05 -13.77 -12.80
C THR A 71 -18.47 -12.42 -13.17
N MET A 72 -19.27 -11.49 -13.72
CA MET A 72 -18.82 -10.17 -14.18
C MET A 72 -17.76 -10.22 -15.29
N LYS A 73 -17.70 -11.32 -16.04
CA LYS A 73 -16.75 -11.47 -17.13
C LYS A 73 -16.86 -10.31 -18.14
N ASN A 74 -15.72 -9.73 -18.49
CA ASN A 74 -15.58 -8.57 -19.38
C ASN A 74 -16.18 -7.25 -18.85
N ILE A 75 -16.47 -7.16 -17.55
CA ILE A 75 -16.97 -5.94 -16.93
C ILE A 75 -15.85 -5.29 -16.12
N LYS A 76 -15.73 -3.96 -16.22
CA LYS A 76 -14.73 -3.18 -15.47
C LYS A 76 -15.37 -2.49 -14.28
N PHE A 77 -14.67 -2.48 -13.15
CA PHE A 77 -15.05 -1.78 -11.93
C PHE A 77 -13.91 -0.87 -11.52
N GLN A 78 -14.24 0.35 -11.11
CA GLN A 78 -13.27 1.30 -10.58
C GLN A 78 -13.78 1.88 -9.26
N LEU A 79 -12.92 1.95 -8.25
CA LEU A 79 -13.24 2.75 -7.08
C LEU A 79 -13.29 4.23 -7.45
N GLN A 80 -14.25 4.95 -6.87
CA GLN A 80 -14.36 6.40 -6.98
C GLN A 80 -14.08 7.13 -5.65
N ASN A 81 -14.15 6.41 -4.52
CA ASN A 81 -13.87 6.93 -3.19
C ASN A 81 -13.24 5.83 -2.33
N ASP A 82 -12.65 6.22 -1.22
CA ASP A 82 -12.35 5.28 -0.14
C ASP A 82 -13.66 4.65 0.38
N ILE A 83 -13.67 3.33 0.53
CA ILE A 83 -14.81 2.57 1.05
C ILE A 83 -14.51 2.14 2.48
N ILE A 84 -15.17 2.74 3.47
CA ILE A 84 -14.98 2.42 4.88
C ILE A 84 -16.08 1.46 5.34
N LEU A 85 -15.71 0.22 5.71
CA LEU A 85 -16.61 -0.81 6.23
C LEU A 85 -16.65 -0.79 7.76
N ASN A 86 -15.48 -0.73 8.40
CA ASN A 86 -15.32 -0.53 9.83
C ASN A 86 -14.27 0.59 10.05
N ASN A 87 -14.58 1.57 10.90
CA ASN A 87 -13.70 2.73 11.09
C ASN A 87 -12.72 2.47 12.23
N GLY A 88 -11.62 1.76 11.94
CA GLY A 88 -10.60 1.37 12.91
C GLY A 88 -9.53 0.46 12.30
N GLN A 89 -8.69 -0.11 13.15
CA GLN A 89 -7.55 -0.96 12.77
C GLN A 89 -7.64 -2.33 13.44
N PHE A 90 -7.26 -3.37 12.71
CA PHE A 90 -7.14 -4.72 13.24
C PHE A 90 -5.68 -5.06 13.52
N SER A 91 -5.44 -5.76 14.63
CA SER A 91 -4.12 -6.27 15.01
C SER A 91 -4.24 -7.66 15.63
N ALA A 92 -3.13 -8.39 15.70
CA ALA A 92 -3.11 -9.73 16.29
C ALA A 92 -1.88 -9.95 17.15
N GLU A 93 -2.09 -10.58 18.31
CA GLU A 93 -1.07 -10.95 19.29
C GLU A 93 -1.39 -12.35 19.82
N GLU A 94 -0.40 -13.26 19.82
CA GLU A 94 -0.55 -14.65 20.32
C GLU A 94 -1.76 -15.44 19.75
N ASN A 95 -2.15 -15.16 18.50
CA ASN A 95 -3.35 -15.69 17.82
C ASN A 95 -4.70 -15.12 18.31
N ASN A 96 -4.68 -14.09 19.15
CA ASN A 96 -5.87 -13.32 19.49
C ASN A 96 -6.00 -12.13 18.53
N LEU A 97 -7.25 -11.85 18.11
CA LEU A 97 -7.59 -10.73 17.26
C LEU A 97 -8.03 -9.54 18.11
N TYR A 98 -7.56 -8.35 17.75
CA TYR A 98 -7.92 -7.09 18.38
C TYR A 98 -8.42 -6.08 17.35
N TYR A 99 -9.27 -5.18 17.81
CA TYR A 99 -9.77 -4.04 17.06
C TYR A 99 -9.56 -2.75 17.85
N THR A 100 -8.94 -1.77 17.21
CA THR A 100 -8.76 -0.42 17.74
C THR A 100 -9.64 0.53 16.93
N PRO A 101 -10.75 1.04 17.49
CA PRO A 101 -11.58 2.04 16.81
C PRO A 101 -10.78 3.28 16.40
N ASP A 102 -11.18 3.93 15.31
CA ASP A 102 -10.58 5.18 14.88
C ASP A 102 -10.59 6.22 16.02
N LYS A 103 -9.48 6.95 16.15
CA LYS A 103 -9.22 7.92 17.23
C LYS A 103 -9.18 7.34 18.66
N SER A 104 -9.17 6.01 18.80
CA SER A 104 -8.88 5.32 20.06
C SER A 104 -7.41 4.89 20.12
N TYR A 105 -6.85 4.88 21.32
CA TYR A 105 -5.54 4.26 21.60
C TYR A 105 -5.68 2.88 22.26
N THR A 106 -6.91 2.46 22.55
CA THR A 106 -7.21 1.18 23.21
C THR A 106 -7.57 0.14 22.17
N ALA A 107 -6.85 -0.98 22.17
CA ALA A 107 -7.19 -2.18 21.40
C ALA A 107 -8.11 -3.06 22.25
N TYR A 108 -9.22 -3.50 21.66
CA TYR A 108 -10.20 -4.37 22.31
C TYR A 108 -10.14 -5.77 21.68
N PRO A 109 -10.21 -6.84 22.48
CA PRO A 109 -10.29 -8.18 21.94
C PRO A 109 -11.57 -8.33 21.11
N VAL A 110 -11.45 -8.96 19.96
CA VAL A 110 -12.59 -9.27 19.08
C VAL A 110 -13.14 -10.64 19.48
N ASP A 111 -14.43 -10.68 19.80
CA ASP A 111 -15.19 -11.91 19.86
C ASP A 111 -15.55 -12.33 18.43
N ILE A 112 -14.78 -13.29 17.92
CA ILE A 112 -14.95 -13.86 16.58
C ILE A 112 -16.31 -14.57 16.45
N GLN A 113 -16.84 -15.17 17.51
CA GLN A 113 -18.11 -15.89 17.40
C GLN A 113 -19.28 -14.93 17.16
N ASN A 114 -19.26 -13.79 17.85
CA ASN A 114 -20.34 -12.81 17.77
C ASN A 114 -20.05 -11.64 16.83
N ALA A 115 -18.83 -11.57 16.26
CA ALA A 115 -18.36 -10.44 15.46
C ALA A 115 -18.45 -9.10 16.22
N THR A 116 -18.09 -9.12 17.50
CA THR A 116 -18.18 -7.94 18.39
C THR A 116 -16.84 -7.58 19.03
N TYR A 117 -16.75 -6.34 19.51
CA TYR A 117 -15.69 -5.82 20.38
C TYR A 117 -16.35 -5.02 21.52
N MET A 118 -15.61 -4.46 22.49
CA MET A 118 -16.12 -3.56 23.56
C MET A 118 -17.55 -3.83 24.05
N GLU A 119 -17.74 -4.62 25.11
CA GLU A 119 -19.09 -4.82 25.72
C GLU A 119 -20.22 -5.10 24.68
N ASN A 120 -19.88 -5.75 23.55
CA ASN A 120 -20.75 -6.16 22.44
C ASN A 120 -21.06 -5.13 21.34
N GLU A 121 -20.18 -4.16 21.08
CA GLU A 121 -20.24 -3.35 19.84
C GLU A 121 -20.03 -4.21 18.59
N GLN A 122 -20.88 -4.04 17.57
CA GLN A 122 -20.92 -4.90 16.38
C GLN A 122 -19.94 -4.43 15.30
N LEU A 123 -19.14 -5.36 14.78
CA LEU A 123 -18.39 -5.18 13.53
C LEU A 123 -19.29 -5.51 12.33
N MET A 124 -19.15 -4.72 11.26
CA MET A 124 -19.75 -5.04 9.97
C MET A 124 -18.97 -6.18 9.31
N THR A 125 -19.58 -7.36 9.26
CA THR A 125 -19.03 -8.50 8.52
C THR A 125 -19.28 -8.34 7.02
N PHE A 126 -18.25 -8.49 6.22
CA PHE A 126 -18.32 -8.49 4.76
C PHE A 126 -18.38 -9.91 4.21
N ILE A 127 -19.26 -10.14 3.23
CA ILE A 127 -19.32 -11.41 2.49
C ILE A 127 -18.39 -11.27 1.27
N PRO A 128 -17.38 -12.14 1.09
CA PRO A 128 -16.46 -12.07 -0.03
C PRO A 128 -17.14 -12.03 -1.39
N ILE A 129 -16.52 -11.35 -2.35
CA ILE A 129 -16.95 -11.32 -3.75
C ILE A 129 -16.54 -12.65 -4.39
N GLY A 130 -17.52 -13.47 -4.76
CA GLY A 130 -17.27 -14.79 -5.32
C GLY A 130 -16.88 -15.84 -4.27
N PHE A 131 -17.62 -15.85 -3.18
CA PHE A 131 -17.57 -16.83 -2.10
C PHE A 131 -18.33 -18.12 -2.49
N GLN A 132 -17.72 -19.30 -2.32
CA GLN A 132 -18.45 -20.55 -2.56
C GLN A 132 -19.24 -20.96 -1.31
N ALA A 133 -20.56 -21.09 -1.47
CA ALA A 133 -21.40 -22.00 -0.70
C ALA A 133 -22.35 -22.74 -1.65
N LYS A 134 -21.98 -23.98 -2.00
CA LYS A 134 -22.87 -25.13 -2.26
C LYS A 134 -21.99 -26.37 -2.43
N SER A 135 -22.44 -27.47 -1.83
CA SER A 135 -21.83 -28.80 -1.60
C SER A 135 -21.40 -29.59 -2.84
N ASP A 136 -21.06 -28.89 -3.91
CA ASP A 136 -20.69 -29.37 -5.22
C ASP A 136 -19.39 -28.65 -5.58
N SER A 137 -18.29 -29.37 -5.46
CA SER A 137 -16.92 -28.91 -5.69
C SER A 137 -16.61 -28.54 -7.15
N SER A 138 -17.57 -28.66 -8.07
CA SER A 138 -17.41 -28.32 -9.49
C SER A 138 -17.89 -26.91 -9.87
N LEU A 139 -18.43 -26.13 -8.93
CA LEU A 139 -19.08 -24.84 -9.22
C LEU A 139 -18.29 -23.57 -8.84
N TRP A 140 -17.03 -23.66 -8.39
CA TRP A 140 -16.24 -22.45 -8.08
C TRP A 140 -16.03 -21.56 -9.32
N GLU A 141 -15.93 -22.17 -10.50
CA GLU A 141 -15.86 -21.48 -11.80
C GLU A 141 -17.14 -20.71 -12.15
N ASN A 142 -18.27 -21.03 -11.52
CA ASN A 142 -19.57 -20.41 -11.80
C ASN A 142 -19.91 -19.25 -10.85
N ASN A 143 -19.22 -19.14 -9.70
CA ASN A 143 -19.50 -18.12 -8.69
C ASN A 143 -18.23 -17.33 -8.29
N GLY A 144 -17.18 -17.34 -9.11
CA GLY A 144 -16.01 -16.48 -8.91
C GLY A 144 -16.10 -15.18 -9.71
N PHE A 145 -15.22 -14.24 -9.40
CA PHE A 145 -15.11 -12.98 -10.14
C PHE A 145 -14.16 -13.15 -11.35
N ALA A 146 -14.63 -12.77 -12.54
CA ALA A 146 -13.91 -12.79 -13.82
C ALA A 146 -13.89 -11.41 -14.50
N GLY A 147 -14.30 -10.36 -13.77
CA GLY A 147 -14.21 -8.98 -14.25
C GLY A 147 -12.85 -8.36 -13.98
N GLU A 148 -12.74 -7.07 -14.25
CA GLU A 148 -11.58 -6.24 -13.92
C GLU A 148 -11.94 -5.29 -12.79
N PHE A 149 -11.16 -5.24 -11.70
CA PHE A 149 -11.38 -4.37 -10.56
C PHE A 149 -10.15 -3.50 -10.29
N TYR A 150 -10.33 -2.18 -10.38
CA TYR A 150 -9.27 -1.19 -10.21
C TYR A 150 -9.51 -0.32 -8.98
N GLY A 151 -8.51 -0.21 -8.09
CA GLY A 151 -8.62 0.66 -6.92
C GLY A 151 -8.45 2.16 -7.22
N ASN A 152 -7.87 2.52 -8.37
CA ASN A 152 -7.82 3.90 -8.88
C ASN A 152 -7.28 4.95 -7.87
N GLY A 153 -6.35 4.55 -7.01
CA GLY A 153 -5.78 5.41 -5.97
C GLY A 153 -6.61 5.53 -4.68
N TYR A 154 -7.75 4.85 -4.59
CA TYR A 154 -8.60 4.77 -3.40
C TYR A 154 -8.42 3.44 -2.66
N GLU A 155 -8.89 3.39 -1.41
CA GLU A 155 -8.73 2.24 -0.52
C GLU A 155 -10.05 1.63 -0.06
N ILE A 156 -10.06 0.32 0.21
CA ILE A 156 -11.13 -0.34 0.96
C ILE A 156 -10.64 -0.54 2.40
N LYS A 157 -11.29 0.11 3.37
CA LYS A 157 -10.83 0.21 4.76
C LYS A 157 -11.71 -0.58 5.73
N GLY A 158 -11.05 -1.24 6.67
CA GLY A 158 -11.68 -1.98 7.76
C GLY A 158 -12.56 -3.13 7.30
N ILE A 159 -12.16 -3.88 6.26
CA ILE A 159 -12.88 -5.12 5.91
C ILE A 159 -12.83 -6.09 7.11
N PHE A 160 -13.95 -6.72 7.44
CA PHE A 160 -13.98 -7.81 8.42
C PHE A 160 -14.67 -9.01 7.80
N ILE A 161 -13.89 -10.00 7.37
CA ILE A 161 -14.41 -11.28 6.90
C ILE A 161 -14.27 -12.26 8.06
N ASN A 162 -15.39 -12.80 8.50
CA ASN A 162 -15.45 -13.70 9.63
C ASN A 162 -16.11 -15.01 9.21
N ASP A 163 -15.29 -16.04 9.03
CA ASP A 163 -15.74 -17.39 8.79
C ASP A 163 -15.37 -18.30 9.94
N ASN A 164 -16.30 -18.35 10.88
CA ASN A 164 -16.32 -19.29 12.00
C ASN A 164 -17.36 -20.39 11.78
N SER A 165 -17.72 -20.69 10.52
CA SER A 165 -18.85 -21.57 10.21
C SER A 165 -18.61 -23.04 10.59
N GLY A 166 -17.35 -23.43 10.86
CA GLY A 166 -16.97 -24.82 11.11
C GLY A 166 -17.28 -25.76 9.91
N ASP A 167 -17.80 -25.20 8.83
CA ASP A 167 -18.22 -25.89 7.63
C ASP A 167 -17.01 -26.04 6.72
N SER A 168 -16.64 -27.30 6.46
CA SER A 168 -15.54 -27.63 5.56
C SER A 168 -15.76 -27.11 4.15
N GLU A 169 -17.00 -26.78 3.74
CA GLU A 169 -17.37 -26.40 2.38
C GLU A 169 -17.12 -24.92 2.04
N ALA A 170 -16.90 -24.06 3.03
CA ALA A 170 -16.63 -22.63 2.83
C ALA A 170 -15.13 -22.39 2.58
N HIS A 171 -14.66 -22.72 1.38
CA HIS A 171 -13.22 -22.90 1.16
C HIS A 171 -12.37 -21.63 1.00
N TYR A 172 -12.91 -20.52 0.47
CA TYR A 172 -12.09 -19.42 -0.04
C TYR A 172 -12.46 -18.06 0.56
N LYS A 173 -11.50 -17.38 1.20
CA LYS A 173 -11.70 -16.07 1.84
C LYS A 173 -10.66 -15.05 1.43
N GLY A 174 -11.15 -13.84 1.25
CA GLY A 174 -10.45 -12.60 0.91
C GLY A 174 -11.50 -11.59 0.49
N LEU A 175 -11.13 -10.36 0.14
CA LEU A 175 -12.08 -9.44 -0.49
C LEU A 175 -12.81 -10.13 -1.66
N PHE A 176 -12.04 -10.85 -2.46
CA PHE A 176 -12.54 -11.83 -3.43
C PHE A 176 -12.36 -13.25 -2.87
N GLY A 177 -13.42 -14.04 -2.85
CA GLY A 177 -13.32 -15.46 -2.51
C GLY A 177 -12.53 -16.21 -3.59
N ALA A 178 -13.02 -16.15 -4.83
CA ALA A 178 -12.38 -16.73 -6.00
C ALA A 178 -12.21 -15.70 -7.13
N LEU A 179 -10.98 -15.57 -7.64
CA LEU A 179 -10.65 -14.87 -8.87
C LEU A 179 -10.46 -15.90 -9.98
N LEU A 180 -11.32 -15.83 -11.01
CA LEU A 180 -11.33 -16.77 -12.12
C LEU A 180 -10.29 -16.42 -13.18
N ASP A 181 -10.08 -17.33 -14.13
CA ASP A 181 -9.29 -17.06 -15.33
C ASP A 181 -9.85 -15.85 -16.10
N GLY A 182 -8.96 -14.96 -16.53
CA GLY A 182 -9.29 -13.65 -17.12
C GLY A 182 -9.71 -12.56 -16.11
N GLY A 183 -9.92 -12.90 -14.83
CA GLY A 183 -10.18 -11.90 -13.79
C GLY A 183 -8.94 -11.06 -13.48
N VAL A 184 -9.14 -9.76 -13.22
CA VAL A 184 -8.06 -8.81 -12.90
C VAL A 184 -8.40 -8.05 -11.63
N VAL A 185 -7.46 -7.97 -10.70
CA VAL A 185 -7.48 -7.06 -9.55
C VAL A 185 -6.21 -6.22 -9.59
N SER A 186 -6.36 -4.90 -9.70
CA SER A 186 -5.23 -4.01 -9.99
C SER A 186 -5.30 -2.70 -9.20
N ASN A 187 -4.14 -2.17 -8.79
CA ASN A 187 -4.01 -0.86 -8.13
C ASN A 187 -4.92 -0.70 -6.91
N LEU A 188 -5.02 -1.73 -6.07
CA LEU A 188 -5.99 -1.83 -4.99
C LEU A 188 -5.31 -1.97 -3.62
N SER A 189 -5.60 -1.03 -2.72
CA SER A 189 -5.20 -1.10 -1.31
C SER A 189 -6.40 -1.48 -0.44
N VAL A 190 -6.21 -2.49 0.40
CA VAL A 190 -7.25 -2.98 1.33
C VAL A 190 -6.66 -3.07 2.74
N SER A 191 -7.39 -2.59 3.75
CA SER A 191 -7.06 -2.80 5.15
C SER A 191 -8.19 -3.50 5.89
N GLY A 192 -7.85 -4.40 6.82
CA GLY A 192 -8.85 -5.07 7.66
C GLY A 192 -8.39 -6.40 8.26
N CYS A 193 -9.36 -7.27 8.54
CA CYS A 193 -9.13 -8.62 9.01
C CYS A 193 -9.87 -9.65 8.16
N VAL A 194 -9.15 -10.71 7.78
CA VAL A 194 -9.73 -11.92 7.20
C VAL A 194 -9.49 -13.08 8.17
N TYR A 195 -10.54 -13.50 8.87
CA TYR A 195 -10.56 -14.68 9.73
C TYR A 195 -11.29 -15.83 9.03
N SER A 196 -10.68 -17.01 9.00
CA SER A 196 -11.30 -18.20 8.43
C SER A 196 -10.82 -19.50 9.04
N THR A 197 -11.77 -20.41 9.23
CA THR A 197 -11.54 -21.83 9.51
C THR A 197 -11.44 -22.69 8.24
N GLY A 198 -11.63 -22.09 7.05
CA GLY A 198 -11.62 -22.75 5.74
C GLY A 198 -10.23 -23.00 5.16
N SER A 199 -10.20 -23.50 3.92
CA SER A 199 -8.96 -24.01 3.30
C SER A 199 -8.03 -22.94 2.73
N ASN A 200 -8.54 -21.87 2.11
CA ASN A 200 -7.70 -20.85 1.48
C ASN A 200 -8.11 -19.45 1.95
N THR A 201 -7.16 -18.74 2.53
CA THR A 201 -7.35 -17.41 3.10
C THR A 201 -6.29 -16.48 2.54
N GLY A 202 -6.71 -15.51 1.74
CA GLY A 202 -5.90 -14.37 1.32
C GLY A 202 -6.49 -13.08 1.87
N GLY A 203 -5.67 -12.05 2.08
CA GLY A 203 -6.20 -10.71 2.38
C GLY A 203 -7.04 -10.15 1.22
N ILE A 204 -6.56 -10.31 -0.02
CA ILE A 204 -7.24 -9.83 -1.24
C ILE A 204 -8.03 -10.96 -1.90
N VAL A 205 -7.41 -12.12 -2.14
CA VAL A 205 -8.05 -13.22 -2.89
C VAL A 205 -7.89 -14.55 -2.15
N GLY A 206 -8.97 -15.29 -1.92
CA GLY A 206 -8.88 -16.63 -1.35
C GLY A 206 -8.20 -17.62 -2.30
N LYS A 207 -8.75 -17.78 -3.50
CA LYS A 207 -8.20 -18.63 -4.57
C LYS A 207 -8.14 -17.87 -5.90
N SER A 208 -7.00 -17.89 -6.57
CA SER A 208 -6.77 -17.16 -7.82
C SER A 208 -6.42 -18.08 -8.98
N SER A 209 -7.01 -17.80 -10.14
CA SER A 209 -6.55 -18.18 -11.48
C SER A 209 -6.40 -16.95 -12.40
N GLY A 210 -6.44 -15.73 -11.84
CA GLY A 210 -6.40 -14.48 -12.60
C GLY A 210 -5.13 -13.65 -12.36
N LEU A 211 -5.15 -12.39 -12.79
CA LEU A 211 -4.07 -11.43 -12.58
C LEU A 211 -4.33 -10.59 -11.33
N ILE A 212 -3.34 -10.53 -10.44
CA ILE A 212 -3.35 -9.64 -9.28
C ILE A 212 -2.09 -8.80 -9.37
N GLU A 213 -2.24 -7.48 -9.51
CA GLU A 213 -1.11 -6.57 -9.72
C GLU A 213 -1.24 -5.27 -8.94
N HIS A 214 -0.12 -4.72 -8.44
CA HIS A 214 -0.14 -3.42 -7.75
C HIS A 214 -1.14 -3.36 -6.58
N CYS A 215 -1.32 -4.49 -5.88
CA CYS A 215 -2.26 -4.59 -4.76
C CYS A 215 -1.53 -4.62 -3.42
N ARG A 216 -2.15 -4.05 -2.39
CA ARG A 216 -1.65 -4.04 -1.01
C ARG A 216 -2.72 -4.50 -0.03
N PHE A 217 -2.32 -5.32 0.93
CA PHE A 217 -3.17 -5.68 2.07
C PHE A 217 -2.50 -5.33 3.40
N SER A 218 -3.23 -4.71 4.32
CA SER A 218 -2.78 -4.40 5.69
C SER A 218 -3.79 -4.86 6.75
N GLY A 219 -3.32 -5.10 7.98
CA GLY A 219 -4.13 -5.59 9.09
C GLY A 219 -3.79 -7.04 9.47
N VAL A 220 -4.76 -7.95 9.40
CA VAL A 220 -4.61 -9.32 9.92
C VAL A 220 -5.20 -10.37 8.96
N VAL A 221 -4.47 -11.47 8.72
CA VAL A 221 -4.98 -12.65 8.03
C VAL A 221 -4.81 -13.88 8.92
N MET A 222 -5.93 -14.45 9.38
CA MET A 222 -5.98 -15.62 10.26
C MET A 222 -6.68 -16.76 9.54
N GLY A 223 -5.91 -17.75 9.06
CA GLY A 223 -6.43 -18.88 8.27
C GLY A 223 -6.04 -20.25 8.82
N ALA A 224 -6.63 -21.32 8.27
CA ALA A 224 -6.44 -22.67 8.81
C ALA A 224 -5.58 -23.61 7.96
N TYR A 225 -5.46 -23.38 6.64
CA TYR A 225 -4.69 -24.28 5.76
C TYR A 225 -3.76 -23.52 4.82
N ASN A 226 -4.22 -22.96 3.70
CA ASN A 226 -3.42 -22.10 2.82
C ASN A 226 -3.67 -20.63 3.19
N VAL A 227 -2.69 -20.00 3.82
CA VAL A 227 -2.83 -18.63 4.34
C VAL A 227 -1.80 -17.72 3.66
N GLY A 228 -2.27 -16.72 2.94
CA GLY A 228 -1.43 -15.72 2.29
C GLY A 228 -1.84 -14.29 2.66
N GLY A 229 -0.88 -13.37 2.71
CA GLY A 229 -1.21 -11.96 2.91
C GLY A 229 -2.01 -11.37 1.75
N ILE A 230 -1.74 -11.82 0.52
CA ILE A 230 -2.47 -11.39 -0.69
C ILE A 230 -3.40 -12.50 -1.17
N VAL A 231 -2.86 -13.71 -1.36
CA VAL A 231 -3.60 -14.84 -1.96
C VAL A 231 -3.52 -16.09 -1.09
N GLY A 232 -4.63 -16.75 -0.78
CA GLY A 232 -4.58 -18.06 -0.12
C GLY A 232 -3.90 -19.12 -1.01
N GLU A 233 -4.52 -19.40 -2.16
CA GLU A 233 -4.02 -20.33 -3.19
C GLU A 233 -3.97 -19.67 -4.57
N SER A 234 -2.81 -19.76 -5.24
CA SER A 234 -2.59 -19.35 -6.63
C SER A 234 -2.50 -20.60 -7.50
N ASN A 235 -3.40 -20.75 -8.48
CA ASN A 235 -3.51 -21.90 -9.39
C ASN A 235 -3.01 -21.58 -10.81
N THR A 236 -3.04 -22.56 -11.71
CA THR A 236 -2.32 -22.62 -13.00
C THR A 236 -2.18 -21.31 -13.77
N GLU A 237 -3.25 -20.52 -13.96
CA GLU A 237 -3.21 -19.28 -14.76
C GLU A 237 -2.82 -18.03 -13.96
N SER A 238 -2.81 -18.13 -12.63
CA SER A 238 -2.62 -17.02 -11.70
C SER A 238 -1.24 -16.39 -11.81
N THR A 239 -1.22 -15.07 -11.83
CA THR A 239 -0.01 -14.24 -11.84
C THR A 239 -0.16 -13.15 -10.79
N ILE A 240 0.82 -13.06 -9.88
CA ILE A 240 0.83 -12.08 -8.78
C ILE A 240 2.05 -11.18 -8.98
N THR A 241 1.86 -9.88 -9.19
CA THR A 241 2.98 -8.98 -9.49
C THR A 241 2.89 -7.64 -8.77
N ASN A 242 4.03 -7.08 -8.35
CA ASN A 242 4.07 -5.74 -7.72
C ASN A 242 3.12 -5.61 -6.50
N CYS A 243 2.88 -6.70 -5.78
CA CYS A 243 1.98 -6.73 -4.63
C CYS A 243 2.72 -6.62 -3.30
N MET A 244 2.06 -6.05 -2.29
CA MET A 244 2.64 -5.86 -0.97
C MET A 244 1.75 -6.37 0.15
N ASN A 245 2.23 -7.31 0.95
CA ASN A 245 1.60 -7.65 2.22
C ASN A 245 2.21 -6.82 3.36
N MET A 246 1.37 -6.21 4.19
CA MET A 246 1.76 -5.66 5.48
C MET A 246 1.05 -6.32 6.66
N ALA A 247 0.13 -7.24 6.40
CA ALA A 247 -0.69 -7.84 7.44
C ALA A 247 0.08 -8.89 8.24
N HIS A 248 -0.23 -8.99 9.54
CA HIS A 248 0.17 -10.14 10.35
C HIS A 248 -0.62 -11.36 9.88
N ILE A 249 0.11 -12.39 9.45
CA ILE A 249 -0.43 -13.68 9.03
C ILE A 249 -0.23 -14.70 10.16
N SER A 250 -1.31 -15.30 10.63
CA SER A 250 -1.29 -16.30 11.70
C SER A 250 -2.35 -17.39 11.53
N GLY A 251 -2.42 -18.32 12.48
CA GLY A 251 -3.42 -19.39 12.48
C GLY A 251 -4.79 -18.90 12.96
N GLY A 252 -5.85 -19.22 12.21
CA GLY A 252 -7.24 -19.01 12.60
C GLY A 252 -7.86 -20.18 13.38
N SER A 253 -7.33 -21.40 13.21
CA SER A 253 -7.77 -22.62 13.91
C SER A 253 -6.59 -23.57 14.17
N THR A 254 -6.68 -24.35 15.24
CA THR A 254 -5.67 -25.35 15.67
C THR A 254 -5.95 -26.77 15.15
N GLY A 255 -7.04 -26.97 14.40
CA GLY A 255 -7.60 -28.29 14.10
C GLY A 255 -7.14 -28.99 12.82
N THR A 256 -6.28 -28.40 11.99
CA THR A 256 -5.87 -28.99 10.71
C THR A 256 -4.54 -29.76 10.81
N ALA A 257 -4.49 -30.94 10.19
CA ALA A 257 -3.26 -31.70 10.01
C ALA A 257 -2.42 -31.07 8.88
N GLY A 258 -1.75 -29.96 9.19
CA GLY A 258 -0.85 -29.24 8.28
C GLY A 258 -1.39 -27.89 7.82
N GLY A 259 -0.57 -27.17 7.04
CA GLY A 259 -0.94 -25.92 6.40
C GLY A 259 0.28 -25.20 5.83
N ASN A 260 0.03 -24.13 5.09
CA ASN A 260 0.98 -23.38 4.30
C ASN A 260 0.76 -21.88 4.54
N TRP A 261 1.72 -21.23 5.19
CA TRP A 261 1.67 -19.80 5.51
C TRP A 261 2.71 -19.08 4.67
N GLY A 262 2.28 -18.12 3.86
CA GLY A 262 3.15 -17.31 3.02
C GLY A 262 2.86 -15.83 3.16
N GLY A 263 3.88 -14.98 3.23
CA GLY A 263 3.68 -13.54 3.27
C GLY A 263 2.85 -12.99 2.10
N ILE A 264 3.03 -13.56 0.90
CA ILE A 264 2.24 -13.23 -0.29
C ILE A 264 1.20 -14.31 -0.57
N ALA A 265 1.62 -15.57 -0.67
CA ALA A 265 0.74 -16.68 -1.01
C ALA A 265 0.92 -17.92 -0.13
N GLY A 266 -0.17 -18.49 0.41
CA GLY A 266 -0.09 -19.75 1.16
C GLY A 266 0.39 -20.90 0.27
N CYS A 267 -0.32 -21.14 -0.83
CA CYS A 267 0.04 -22.12 -1.85
C CYS A 267 0.21 -21.44 -3.22
N ALA A 268 1.33 -21.67 -3.91
CA ALA A 268 1.71 -21.00 -5.15
C ALA A 268 1.97 -22.00 -6.29
N ASN A 269 0.91 -22.43 -6.98
CA ASN A 269 0.96 -23.32 -8.15
C ASN A 269 0.58 -22.63 -9.47
N GLY A 270 0.49 -21.30 -9.47
CA GLY A 270 0.29 -20.50 -10.69
C GLY A 270 1.56 -20.27 -11.50
N LYS A 271 1.48 -19.31 -12.43
CA LYS A 271 2.57 -18.97 -13.36
C LYS A 271 3.74 -18.31 -12.63
N ALA A 272 3.46 -17.20 -11.95
CA ALA A 272 4.50 -16.37 -11.36
C ALA A 272 4.04 -15.57 -10.14
N ILE A 273 5.00 -15.32 -9.25
CA ILE A 273 4.96 -14.31 -8.19
C ILE A 273 6.20 -13.44 -8.39
N GLN A 274 6.01 -12.17 -8.76
CA GLN A 274 7.12 -11.30 -9.15
C GLN A 274 7.04 -9.91 -8.52
N ASN A 275 8.18 -9.36 -8.10
CA ASN A 275 8.26 -8.01 -7.54
C ASN A 275 7.34 -7.82 -6.32
N CYS A 276 7.12 -8.86 -5.53
CA CYS A 276 6.24 -8.79 -4.37
C CYS A 276 7.03 -8.57 -3.07
N ILE A 277 6.45 -7.83 -2.13
CA ILE A 277 7.10 -7.51 -0.86
C ILE A 277 6.22 -7.96 0.30
N ASN A 278 6.79 -8.73 1.22
CA ASN A 278 6.16 -9.04 2.50
C ASN A 278 6.79 -8.20 3.62
N HIS A 279 6.05 -7.25 4.19
CA HIS A 279 6.39 -6.56 5.44
C HIS A 279 5.78 -7.22 6.68
N GLY A 280 4.67 -7.95 6.51
CA GLY A 280 3.92 -8.53 7.60
C GLY A 280 4.59 -9.75 8.22
N ASN A 281 4.46 -9.92 9.53
CA ASN A 281 4.93 -11.11 10.24
C ASN A 281 4.14 -12.35 9.79
N VAL A 282 4.81 -13.49 9.66
CA VAL A 282 4.20 -14.78 9.31
C VAL A 282 4.47 -15.78 10.43
N THR A 283 3.42 -16.20 11.13
CA THR A 283 3.51 -17.02 12.34
C THR A 283 2.68 -18.30 12.23
N SER A 284 3.30 -19.46 12.49
CA SER A 284 2.59 -20.73 12.68
C SER A 284 3.33 -21.63 13.68
N ASN A 285 2.61 -22.17 14.68
CA ASN A 285 3.22 -22.87 15.81
C ASN A 285 3.06 -24.40 15.80
N THR A 286 2.20 -24.95 14.92
CA THR A 286 1.77 -26.36 15.01
C THR A 286 2.52 -27.25 14.01
N PHE A 287 2.19 -27.20 12.71
CA PHE A 287 2.86 -27.96 11.65
C PHE A 287 2.65 -27.27 10.31
N ALA A 288 3.69 -26.70 9.71
CA ALA A 288 3.50 -25.82 8.56
C ALA A 288 4.70 -25.67 7.62
N ASN A 289 4.39 -25.52 6.33
CA ASN A 289 5.28 -24.83 5.41
C ASN A 289 5.11 -23.32 5.66
N VAL A 290 6.13 -22.67 6.23
CA VAL A 290 6.08 -21.23 6.54
C VAL A 290 7.13 -20.52 5.72
N GLY A 291 6.72 -19.54 4.92
CA GLY A 291 7.66 -18.71 4.18
C GLY A 291 7.30 -17.24 4.11
N GLY A 292 8.32 -16.41 3.96
CA GLY A 292 8.13 -14.96 3.88
C GLY A 292 7.47 -14.47 2.60
N VAL A 293 7.53 -15.24 1.51
CA VAL A 293 6.80 -14.95 0.27
C VAL A 293 5.74 -16.02 0.03
N ILE A 294 6.13 -17.30 0.05
CA ILE A 294 5.18 -18.41 -0.11
C ILE A 294 5.27 -19.45 1.00
N GLY A 295 4.15 -20.09 1.35
CA GLY A 295 4.19 -21.29 2.17
C GLY A 295 4.77 -22.46 1.38
N VAL A 296 4.06 -22.92 0.35
CA VAL A 296 4.47 -23.99 -0.56
C VAL A 296 4.14 -23.67 -2.01
N GLY A 297 4.89 -24.21 -2.98
CA GLY A 297 4.46 -24.08 -4.37
C GLY A 297 5.48 -24.43 -5.44
N SER A 298 5.04 -24.39 -6.69
CA SER A 298 5.89 -24.60 -7.87
C SER A 298 5.91 -23.42 -8.83
N ALA A 299 5.23 -22.32 -8.53
CA ALA A 299 5.27 -21.08 -9.33
C ALA A 299 6.69 -20.50 -9.45
N SER A 300 6.93 -19.69 -10.48
CA SER A 300 8.15 -18.90 -10.60
C SER A 300 8.12 -17.74 -9.60
N ILE A 301 9.09 -17.66 -8.70
CA ILE A 301 9.20 -16.62 -7.66
C ILE A 301 10.42 -15.77 -8.00
N THR A 302 10.21 -14.54 -8.43
CA THR A 302 11.32 -13.70 -8.88
C THR A 302 11.25 -12.32 -8.28
N THR A 303 12.39 -11.79 -7.83
CA THR A 303 12.44 -10.37 -7.45
C THR A 303 11.56 -10.04 -6.24
N CYS A 304 11.29 -11.02 -5.38
CA CYS A 304 10.47 -10.83 -4.18
C CYS A 304 11.31 -10.54 -2.94
N ILE A 305 10.76 -9.75 -2.03
CA ILE A 305 11.44 -9.34 -0.79
C ILE A 305 10.61 -9.77 0.41
N ASN A 306 11.26 -10.39 1.39
CA ASN A 306 10.70 -10.60 2.71
C ASN A 306 11.38 -9.67 3.73
N TRP A 307 10.60 -8.81 4.37
CA TRP A 307 10.96 -7.98 5.53
C TRP A 307 10.32 -8.48 6.83
N GLY A 308 9.19 -9.18 6.72
CA GLY A 308 8.46 -9.70 7.87
C GLY A 308 9.22 -10.78 8.61
N SER A 309 9.03 -10.84 9.93
CA SER A 309 9.58 -11.93 10.74
C SER A 309 8.84 -13.24 10.45
N ILE A 310 9.58 -14.35 10.42
CA ILE A 310 9.05 -15.69 10.12
C ILE A 310 9.19 -16.56 11.36
N THR A 311 8.06 -16.97 11.92
CA THR A 311 7.99 -17.88 13.06
C THR A 311 7.32 -19.18 12.64
N GLY A 312 8.06 -20.27 12.70
CA GLY A 312 7.55 -21.62 12.47
C GLY A 312 7.74 -22.52 13.70
N PRO A 313 7.23 -23.76 13.66
CA PRO A 313 7.40 -24.72 14.77
C PRO A 313 8.87 -25.03 15.05
N THR A 314 9.24 -25.27 16.31
CA THR A 314 10.62 -25.41 16.84
C THR A 314 11.50 -26.45 16.14
N ASN A 315 10.93 -27.38 15.36
CA ASN A 315 11.67 -28.41 14.62
C ASN A 315 11.26 -28.51 13.14
N SER A 316 10.64 -27.46 12.59
CA SER A 316 10.19 -27.44 11.20
C SER A 316 11.37 -27.45 10.24
N LYS A 317 11.32 -28.33 9.22
CA LYS A 317 12.27 -28.34 8.09
C LYS A 317 11.81 -27.46 6.93
N THR A 318 10.63 -26.87 7.06
CA THR A 318 9.88 -26.17 6.01
C THR A 318 9.54 -24.74 6.41
N THR A 319 10.36 -24.14 7.28
CA THR A 319 10.33 -22.73 7.62
C THR A 319 11.48 -22.04 6.90
N GLY A 320 11.19 -21.10 6.00
CA GLY A 320 12.21 -20.40 5.20
C GLY A 320 11.90 -18.92 5.01
N GLY A 321 12.93 -18.09 4.83
CA GLY A 321 12.73 -16.64 4.70
C GLY A 321 12.01 -16.21 3.41
N ILE A 322 12.03 -17.03 2.35
CA ILE A 322 11.27 -16.80 1.10
C ILE A 322 10.15 -17.84 0.93
N ALA A 323 10.50 -19.12 0.97
CA ALA A 323 9.54 -20.20 0.79
C ALA A 323 9.70 -21.24 1.91
N GLY A 324 8.57 -21.78 2.38
CA GLY A 324 8.61 -22.94 3.28
C GLY A 324 8.98 -24.23 2.54
N SER A 325 8.38 -24.46 1.38
CA SER A 325 8.67 -25.60 0.48
C SER A 325 8.34 -25.28 -0.98
N GLY A 326 8.88 -26.04 -1.96
CA GLY A 326 8.62 -25.81 -3.39
C GLY A 326 9.55 -26.52 -4.38
N ARG A 327 9.80 -25.91 -5.57
CA ARG A 327 10.82 -26.39 -6.55
C ARG A 327 12.06 -25.49 -6.57
N LYS A 328 13.26 -26.06 -6.40
CA LYS A 328 14.55 -25.32 -6.26
C LYS A 328 14.92 -24.41 -7.44
N ASN A 329 14.40 -24.67 -8.65
CA ASN A 329 14.82 -24.00 -9.88
C ASN A 329 13.92 -22.81 -10.29
N ASN A 330 13.00 -22.37 -9.43
CA ASN A 330 12.01 -21.34 -9.75
C ASN A 330 12.16 -20.09 -8.85
N ALA A 331 13.37 -19.81 -8.35
CA ALA A 331 13.62 -18.71 -7.43
C ALA A 331 14.88 -17.92 -7.84
N ASP A 332 14.67 -16.74 -8.42
CA ASP A 332 15.73 -15.82 -8.85
C ASP A 332 15.57 -14.44 -8.19
N ASN A 333 16.68 -13.86 -7.75
CA ASN A 333 16.74 -12.50 -7.22
C ASN A 333 15.74 -12.22 -6.08
N ASN A 334 15.53 -13.18 -5.18
CA ASN A 334 14.66 -12.98 -4.01
C ASN A 334 15.48 -12.59 -2.78
N PHE A 335 15.06 -11.62 -1.99
CA PHE A 335 15.85 -11.09 -0.89
C PHE A 335 15.14 -11.18 0.45
N ILE A 336 15.91 -11.37 1.51
CA ILE A 336 15.42 -11.22 2.88
C ILE A 336 16.07 -9.96 3.45
N CYS A 337 15.26 -8.99 3.83
CA CYS A 337 15.71 -7.74 4.42
C CYS A 337 15.64 -7.84 5.94
N ILE A 338 16.73 -7.49 6.61
CA ILE A 338 16.84 -7.50 8.06
C ILE A 338 17.32 -6.12 8.50
N THR A 339 16.67 -5.52 9.50
CA THR A 339 17.00 -4.14 9.90
C THR A 339 17.78 -4.11 11.21
N THR A 340 17.49 -5.04 12.13
CA THR A 340 18.05 -5.06 13.48
C THR A 340 18.96 -6.26 13.72
N SER A 341 19.91 -6.13 14.65
CA SER A 341 20.81 -7.23 15.02
C SER A 341 20.07 -8.40 15.68
N GLU A 342 18.99 -8.11 16.41
CA GLU A 342 18.15 -9.15 17.04
C GLU A 342 17.47 -10.04 15.99
N GLU A 343 16.90 -9.44 14.94
CA GLU A 343 16.34 -10.18 13.80
C GLU A 343 17.43 -10.99 13.09
N LEU A 344 18.63 -10.43 12.95
CA LEU A 344 19.77 -11.12 12.33
C LEU A 344 20.19 -12.35 13.13
N GLU A 345 20.22 -12.27 14.46
CA GLU A 345 20.53 -13.41 15.34
C GLU A 345 19.46 -14.51 15.24
N LYS A 346 18.18 -14.13 15.29
CA LYS A 346 17.05 -15.06 15.09
C LYS A 346 17.16 -15.73 13.73
N TYR A 347 17.52 -14.97 12.71
CA TYR A 347 17.70 -15.45 11.35
C TYR A 347 18.88 -16.42 11.23
N ALA A 348 20.06 -16.08 11.77
CA ALA A 348 21.25 -16.93 11.74
C ALA A 348 21.04 -18.30 12.42
N GLY A 349 20.07 -18.42 13.34
CA GLY A 349 19.70 -19.66 14.02
C GLY A 349 18.81 -20.62 13.23
N ILE A 350 18.30 -20.28 12.03
CA ILE A 350 17.33 -21.09 11.28
C ILE A 350 18.05 -22.05 10.30
N PRO A 351 18.02 -23.39 10.49
CA PRO A 351 18.80 -24.34 9.70
C PRO A 351 18.38 -24.48 8.22
N ALA A 352 17.15 -24.08 7.87
CA ALA A 352 16.52 -24.34 6.57
C ALA A 352 16.57 -23.16 5.59
N LEU A 353 17.30 -22.08 5.91
CA LEU A 353 17.46 -20.91 5.04
C LEU A 353 18.07 -21.23 3.67
N ASN A 354 18.70 -22.40 3.53
CA ASN A 354 19.32 -22.90 2.31
C ASN A 354 18.43 -23.86 1.49
N ASN A 355 17.17 -24.10 1.89
CA ASN A 355 16.33 -25.08 1.18
C ASN A 355 15.58 -24.51 -0.04
N PHE A 356 15.41 -23.19 -0.10
CA PHE A 356 14.87 -22.47 -1.26
C PHE A 356 15.78 -21.31 -1.59
N SER A 357 16.10 -21.16 -2.87
CA SER A 357 17.09 -20.25 -3.45
C SER A 357 16.87 -18.78 -3.07
N CYS A 358 17.20 -18.41 -1.82
CA CYS A 358 17.31 -17.02 -1.43
C CYS A 358 18.41 -16.40 -2.30
N GLY A 359 18.04 -15.34 -3.00
CA GLY A 359 18.95 -14.52 -3.78
C GLY A 359 20.02 -13.88 -2.92
N ALA A 360 19.67 -13.45 -1.70
CA ALA A 360 20.59 -13.14 -0.59
C ALA A 360 19.82 -12.63 0.64
N VAL A 361 20.56 -12.43 1.72
CA VAL A 361 20.10 -11.71 2.91
C VAL A 361 20.76 -10.34 2.94
N LEU A 362 19.95 -9.29 3.07
CA LEU A 362 20.37 -7.90 3.12
C LEU A 362 20.17 -7.38 4.54
N TYR A 363 21.24 -7.30 5.31
CA TYR A 363 21.24 -6.65 6.60
C TYR A 363 21.44 -5.14 6.43
N LEU A 364 20.34 -4.40 6.58
CA LEU A 364 20.26 -2.97 6.32
C LEU A 364 20.85 -2.11 7.44
N ASN A 365 21.18 -2.70 8.59
CA ASN A 365 21.87 -2.01 9.69
C ASN A 365 21.18 -0.68 10.08
N GLY A 366 19.87 -0.75 10.33
CA GLY A 366 19.01 0.40 10.63
C GLY A 366 18.55 1.25 9.44
N GLY A 367 18.87 0.84 8.20
CA GLY A 367 18.32 1.44 6.97
C GLY A 367 17.01 0.79 6.50
N SER A 368 16.45 1.33 5.42
CA SER A 368 15.27 0.82 4.72
C SER A 368 15.45 0.98 3.21
N PHE A 369 14.46 0.57 2.42
CA PHE A 369 14.38 0.88 0.99
C PHE A 369 13.15 1.77 0.76
N TYR A 370 13.13 2.54 -0.34
CA TYR A 370 11.96 3.34 -0.70
C TYR A 370 10.73 2.45 -0.99
N GLU A 371 9.55 2.98 -0.70
CA GLU A 371 8.29 2.39 -1.18
C GLU A 371 8.34 2.40 -2.73
N ASN A 372 8.11 1.25 -3.37
CA ASN A 372 8.33 0.97 -4.81
C ASN A 372 9.74 0.49 -5.21
N ILE A 373 10.27 -0.48 -4.47
CA ILE A 373 11.52 -1.15 -4.85
C ILE A 373 11.33 -1.87 -6.19
N VAL A 374 12.01 -1.39 -7.23
CA VAL A 374 12.24 -2.17 -8.45
C VAL A 374 13.61 -2.82 -8.30
N VAL A 375 13.65 -4.09 -7.93
CA VAL A 375 14.89 -4.85 -8.04
C VAL A 375 15.00 -5.31 -9.50
N THR A 376 15.69 -4.55 -10.33
CA THR A 376 16.03 -5.05 -11.67
C THR A 376 17.12 -6.11 -11.55
N SER A 377 17.13 -7.09 -12.45
CA SER A 377 17.97 -8.29 -12.41
C SER A 377 19.48 -8.05 -12.24
N ASP A 378 19.97 -6.81 -12.41
CA ASP A 378 21.39 -6.49 -12.52
C ASP A 378 21.87 -5.36 -11.61
N THR A 379 21.00 -4.79 -10.76
CA THR A 379 21.41 -3.79 -9.76
C THR A 379 20.44 -3.79 -8.59
N LEU A 380 20.94 -4.06 -7.39
CA LEU A 380 20.12 -3.92 -6.19
C LEU A 380 19.77 -2.45 -5.97
N ALA A 381 18.56 -2.23 -5.48
CA ALA A 381 18.19 -0.93 -4.96
C ALA A 381 19.21 -0.45 -3.92
N ILE A 382 19.44 0.86 -3.88
CA ILE A 382 20.28 1.49 -2.87
C ILE A 382 19.39 1.74 -1.65
N PRO A 383 19.71 1.18 -0.47
CA PRO A 383 18.94 1.47 0.73
C PRO A 383 19.15 2.92 1.16
N ILE A 384 18.27 3.40 2.02
CA ILE A 384 18.34 4.71 2.65
C ILE A 384 18.38 4.60 4.17
N LYS A 385 19.02 5.57 4.82
CA LYS A 385 19.00 5.73 6.26
C LYS A 385 19.09 7.21 6.59
N LYS A 386 18.07 7.75 7.28
CA LYS A 386 17.97 9.18 7.60
C LYS A 386 19.25 9.65 8.29
N GLY A 387 19.88 10.69 7.75
CA GLY A 387 21.13 11.27 8.26
C GLY A 387 22.40 10.50 7.90
N TYR A 388 22.35 9.53 6.98
CA TYR A 388 23.50 8.76 6.52
C TYR A 388 23.55 8.63 5.00
N VAL A 389 24.76 8.48 4.47
CA VAL A 389 25.05 8.12 3.09
C VAL A 389 25.34 6.62 3.04
N PHE A 390 24.77 5.93 2.05
CA PHE A 390 25.05 4.52 1.83
C PHE A 390 26.50 4.35 1.37
N GLY A 391 27.28 3.57 2.14
CA GLY A 391 28.69 3.32 1.91
C GLY A 391 28.99 2.05 1.11
N GLY A 392 27.96 1.33 0.66
CA GLY A 392 28.09 0.07 -0.07
C GLY A 392 27.71 -1.17 0.74
N TRP A 393 27.58 -2.30 0.03
CA TRP A 393 27.35 -3.62 0.60
C TRP A 393 28.68 -4.30 0.94
N TYR A 394 28.74 -5.03 2.05
CA TYR A 394 29.92 -5.79 2.49
C TYR A 394 29.54 -7.19 2.91
N GLU A 395 30.44 -8.17 2.79
CA GLU A 395 30.18 -9.57 3.19
C GLU A 395 30.36 -9.82 4.70
N ASN A 396 30.82 -8.81 5.43
CA ASN A 396 31.20 -8.91 6.83
C ASN A 396 30.66 -7.72 7.64
N ALA A 397 30.41 -7.97 8.92
CA ALA A 397 29.86 -6.98 9.84
C ALA A 397 30.86 -5.87 10.24
N ASP A 398 32.17 -6.09 10.03
CA ASP A 398 33.23 -5.11 10.33
C ASP A 398 33.53 -4.17 9.14
N PHE A 399 32.87 -4.38 8.00
CA PHE A 399 33.03 -3.63 6.76
C PHE A 399 34.48 -3.59 6.24
N SER A 400 35.24 -4.65 6.51
CA SER A 400 36.61 -4.81 6.04
C SER A 400 36.63 -5.20 4.55
N GLY A 401 37.67 -4.77 3.83
CA GLY A 401 37.82 -5.02 2.40
C GLY A 401 37.09 -4.01 1.50
N THR A 402 36.73 -4.45 0.29
CA THR A 402 36.04 -3.65 -0.72
C THR A 402 34.53 -3.90 -0.68
N SER A 403 33.75 -2.90 -1.09
CA SER A 403 32.31 -3.08 -1.25
C SER A 403 32.00 -4.07 -2.37
N VAL A 404 30.91 -4.80 -2.21
CA VAL A 404 30.37 -5.76 -3.18
C VAL A 404 29.48 -5.03 -4.18
N GLU A 405 29.71 -5.29 -5.47
CA GLU A 405 28.88 -4.76 -6.56
C GLU A 405 27.80 -5.75 -7.01
N ASN A 406 28.04 -7.06 -6.86
CA ASN A 406 27.12 -8.13 -7.27
C ASN A 406 26.84 -9.07 -6.10
N ILE A 407 25.57 -9.31 -5.83
CA ILE A 407 25.13 -10.14 -4.71
C ILE A 407 24.91 -11.58 -5.17
N GLU A 408 25.66 -12.49 -4.57
CA GLU A 408 25.56 -13.93 -4.79
C GLU A 408 24.52 -14.60 -3.87
N LYS A 409 23.89 -15.66 -4.39
CA LYS A 409 22.88 -16.49 -3.70
C LYS A 409 23.44 -17.13 -2.43
N GLY A 410 22.63 -17.11 -1.37
CA GLY A 410 22.94 -17.77 -0.09
C GLY A 410 23.85 -16.99 0.87
N ASN A 411 24.33 -15.81 0.50
CA ASN A 411 25.19 -14.99 1.36
C ASN A 411 24.39 -13.92 2.13
N ILE A 412 25.01 -13.42 3.20
CA ILE A 412 24.53 -12.26 3.98
C ILE A 412 25.39 -11.06 3.62
N TYR A 413 24.74 -9.93 3.30
CA TYR A 413 25.40 -8.66 2.98
C TYR A 413 24.98 -7.57 3.96
N TYR A 414 25.94 -6.76 4.37
CA TYR A 414 25.83 -5.76 5.41
C TYR A 414 25.90 -4.37 4.79
N ALA A 415 24.88 -3.55 5.03
CA ALA A 415 24.84 -2.17 4.58
C ALA A 415 25.77 -1.30 5.46
N LYS A 416 26.76 -0.68 4.82
CA LYS A 416 27.61 0.32 5.47
C LYS A 416 26.94 1.69 5.39
N TRP A 417 27.02 2.45 6.47
CA TRP A 417 26.47 3.80 6.57
C TRP A 417 27.53 4.78 7.04
N ASN A 418 27.72 5.86 6.29
CA ASN A 418 28.57 6.98 6.68
C ASN A 418 27.68 8.13 7.13
N GLU A 419 27.91 8.67 8.33
CA GLU A 419 27.07 9.73 8.88
C GLU A 419 27.23 11.03 8.05
N LYS A 420 26.10 11.66 7.71
CA LYS A 420 26.08 12.97 7.03
C LYS A 420 26.57 14.06 7.98
N ALA A 421 27.14 15.11 7.42
CA ALA A 421 27.57 16.27 8.19
C ALA A 421 26.38 16.97 8.86
N SER A 422 26.61 17.52 10.04
CA SER A 422 25.61 18.33 10.74
C SER A 422 25.33 19.62 10.00
N THR A 423 24.09 20.09 10.13
CA THR A 423 23.59 21.32 9.50
C THR A 423 23.07 22.26 10.58
N SER A 424 23.31 23.56 10.41
CA SER A 424 22.71 24.62 11.19
C SER A 424 21.88 25.55 10.31
N ILE A 425 20.76 26.03 10.85
CA ILE A 425 19.98 27.13 10.31
C ILE A 425 19.51 28.00 11.47
N SER A 426 19.55 29.32 11.32
CA SER A 426 18.97 30.27 12.28
C SER A 426 18.50 31.52 11.57
N PHE A 427 17.40 32.13 12.03
CA PHE A 427 17.07 33.48 11.61
C PHE A 427 18.17 34.45 12.09
N LYS A 428 18.46 35.48 11.30
CA LYS A 428 19.45 36.50 11.68
C LYS A 428 18.93 37.35 12.84
N ASP A 429 19.86 37.82 13.65
CA ASP A 429 19.56 38.76 14.73
C ASP A 429 18.89 40.01 14.16
N GLY A 430 17.82 40.46 14.81
CA GLY A 430 17.05 41.63 14.39
C GLY A 430 16.02 41.38 13.28
N LEU A 431 15.81 40.13 12.83
CA LEU A 431 14.69 39.81 11.94
C LEU A 431 13.36 40.23 12.59
N ASP A 432 12.69 41.18 11.95
CA ASP A 432 11.35 41.65 12.31
C ASP A 432 10.39 41.44 11.14
N LEU A 433 9.40 40.57 11.37
CA LEU A 433 8.36 40.25 10.39
C LEU A 433 7.04 40.95 10.72
N ASN A 434 7.00 41.78 11.77
CA ASN A 434 5.80 42.53 12.11
C ASN A 434 5.53 43.57 11.01
N LYS A 435 4.27 43.60 10.54
CA LYS A 435 3.83 44.55 9.52
C LYS A 435 2.40 45.00 9.74
N ILE A 436 2.01 46.06 9.07
CA ILE A 436 0.61 46.44 8.90
C ILE A 436 0.11 45.77 7.61
N TYR A 437 -1.15 45.34 7.60
CA TYR A 437 -1.79 44.75 6.43
C TYR A 437 -1.63 45.64 5.19
N ASP A 438 -1.07 45.09 4.12
CA ASP A 438 -0.69 45.79 2.88
C ASP A 438 -0.99 44.95 1.62
N GLU A 439 -1.88 43.96 1.72
CA GLU A 439 -2.25 42.99 0.68
C GLU A 439 -1.15 42.02 0.23
N ASN A 440 0.10 42.17 0.72
CA ASN A 440 1.22 41.32 0.35
C ASN A 440 1.51 40.27 1.43
N ALA A 441 1.79 39.04 1.00
CA ALA A 441 2.21 37.97 1.88
C ALA A 441 3.54 38.31 2.58
N VAL A 442 3.74 37.78 3.78
CA VAL A 442 5.06 37.83 4.43
C VAL A 442 6.06 37.03 3.60
N SER A 443 7.21 37.63 3.32
CA SER A 443 8.27 37.04 2.53
C SER A 443 9.55 36.91 3.36
N LEU A 444 10.21 35.76 3.22
CA LEU A 444 11.56 35.52 3.73
C LEU A 444 12.49 35.29 2.54
N SER A 445 13.72 35.77 2.66
CA SER A 445 14.79 35.71 1.66
C SER A 445 16.07 35.14 2.26
N GLU A 446 17.05 34.84 1.42
CA GLU A 446 18.39 34.39 1.85
C GLU A 446 19.10 35.39 2.78
N ASN A 447 18.64 36.65 2.82
CA ASN A 447 19.19 37.65 3.73
C ASN A 447 18.66 37.53 5.16
N ASP A 448 17.60 36.77 5.40
CA ASP A 448 16.88 36.74 6.70
C ASP A 448 17.34 35.60 7.63
N TYR A 449 18.17 34.69 7.12
CA TYR A 449 18.70 33.55 7.88
C TYR A 449 20.16 33.28 7.56
N THR A 450 20.81 32.53 8.45
CA THR A 450 22.14 31.96 8.25
C THR A 450 21.97 30.45 8.19
N VAL A 451 22.61 29.79 7.23
CA VAL A 451 22.56 28.34 7.03
C VAL A 451 23.96 27.81 6.72
N THR A 452 24.23 26.55 7.06
CA THR A 452 25.45 25.86 6.64
C THR A 452 25.60 25.89 5.11
N GLU A 453 26.78 26.23 4.62
CA GLU A 453 27.08 26.26 3.19
C GLU A 453 26.93 24.86 2.58
N GLY A 454 26.26 24.77 1.41
CA GLY A 454 26.00 23.49 0.73
C GLY A 454 24.88 22.64 1.35
N ALA A 455 24.17 23.17 2.36
CA ALA A 455 23.01 22.50 2.94
C ALA A 455 21.83 22.38 1.95
N GLY A 456 20.83 21.58 2.33
CA GLY A 456 19.69 21.30 1.47
C GLY A 456 18.76 22.50 1.26
N LYS A 457 17.71 22.27 0.47
CA LYS A 457 16.70 23.27 0.14
C LYS A 457 16.02 23.77 1.43
N ILE A 458 15.74 25.06 1.48
CA ILE A 458 15.06 25.69 2.60
C ILE A 458 13.58 25.88 2.27
N THR A 459 12.72 25.47 3.20
CA THR A 459 11.28 25.68 3.17
C THR A 459 10.82 26.35 4.45
N PHE A 460 9.64 26.98 4.40
CA PHE A 460 9.07 27.68 5.54
C PHE A 460 7.69 27.09 5.85
N ILE A 461 7.47 26.76 7.12
CA ILE A 461 6.16 26.37 7.62
C ILE A 461 5.60 27.53 8.43
N TYR A 462 4.35 27.87 8.17
CA TYR A 462 3.63 28.93 8.88
C TYR A 462 2.50 28.35 9.71
N GLN A 463 2.25 28.97 10.86
CA GLN A 463 1.09 28.72 11.69
C GLN A 463 0.38 30.02 12.03
N THR A 464 -0.95 29.95 12.14
CA THR A 464 -1.81 31.03 12.64
C THR A 464 -2.27 30.72 14.05
N LYS A 465 -2.42 31.75 14.89
CA LYS A 465 -2.95 31.63 16.25
C LYS A 465 -4.46 31.87 16.25
N GLU A 466 -5.23 30.84 16.57
CA GLU A 466 -6.69 30.87 16.69
C GLU A 466 -7.10 30.23 18.01
N ASP A 467 -7.94 30.88 18.82
CA ASP A 467 -8.43 30.36 20.10
C ASP A 467 -7.32 29.87 21.07
N ASN A 468 -6.16 30.54 21.05
CA ASN A 468 -4.92 30.18 21.76
C ASN A 468 -4.23 28.89 21.28
N GLU A 469 -4.66 28.29 20.18
CA GLU A 469 -3.99 27.16 19.53
C GLU A 469 -3.30 27.58 18.22
N TRP A 470 -2.21 26.91 17.89
CA TRP A 470 -1.49 27.12 16.65
C TRP A 470 -1.95 26.13 15.58
N LYS A 471 -2.34 26.63 14.40
CA LYS A 471 -2.78 25.80 13.27
C LYS A 471 -1.90 26.03 12.05
N ASN A 472 -1.47 24.96 11.39
CA ASN A 472 -0.72 25.03 10.13
C ASN A 472 -1.57 25.70 9.05
N ILE A 473 -0.90 26.50 8.22
CA ILE A 473 -1.50 27.11 7.03
C ILE A 473 -0.60 26.83 5.82
N ASP A 474 -1.20 26.60 4.67
CA ASP A 474 -0.49 26.11 3.47
C ASP A 474 0.27 27.22 2.72
N THR A 475 0.01 28.48 3.05
CA THR A 475 0.59 29.64 2.38
C THR A 475 1.08 30.67 3.38
N ALA A 476 2.08 31.47 2.97
CA ALA A 476 2.55 32.59 3.76
C ALA A 476 1.38 33.56 4.12
N PRO A 477 1.31 34.04 5.38
CA PRO A 477 0.25 34.95 5.84
C PRO A 477 0.15 36.24 5.05
N ILE A 478 -1.08 36.61 4.68
CA ILE A 478 -1.43 37.91 4.10
C ILE A 478 -2.31 38.71 5.06
N ASN A 479 -3.28 38.05 5.71
CA ASN A 479 -4.32 38.71 6.50
C ASN A 479 -3.81 39.14 7.89
N ALA A 480 -4.53 40.07 8.51
CA ALA A 480 -4.23 40.48 9.87
C ALA A 480 -4.41 39.32 10.86
N GLY A 481 -3.46 39.14 11.77
CA GLY A 481 -3.43 38.03 12.72
C GLY A 481 -2.07 37.89 13.41
N THR A 482 -1.98 36.93 14.33
CA THR A 482 -0.73 36.52 14.98
C THR A 482 -0.28 35.20 14.38
N TYR A 483 0.98 35.17 13.96
CA TYR A 483 1.57 34.07 13.19
C TYR A 483 2.91 33.64 13.79
N GLN A 484 3.32 32.44 13.45
CA GLN A 484 4.71 32.02 13.65
C GLN A 484 5.24 31.28 12.42
N VAL A 485 6.54 31.40 12.20
CA VAL A 485 7.25 30.74 11.11
C VAL A 485 8.47 29.99 11.63
N LYS A 486 8.75 28.84 11.03
CA LYS A 486 10.04 28.16 11.17
C LYS A 486 10.63 27.86 9.80
N ALA A 487 11.95 27.89 9.70
CA ALA A 487 12.66 27.47 8.50
C ALA A 487 13.14 26.02 8.67
N ILE A 488 12.98 25.22 7.62
CA ILE A 488 13.40 23.82 7.57
C ILE A 488 14.41 23.68 6.45
N VAL A 489 15.57 23.11 6.75
CA VAL A 489 16.53 22.65 5.77
C VAL A 489 16.26 21.18 5.50
N GLU A 490 15.95 20.86 4.24
CA GLU A 490 15.80 19.49 3.79
C GLU A 490 17.14 18.73 3.87
N GLU A 491 17.09 17.42 4.12
CA GLU A 491 18.29 16.57 4.05
C GLU A 491 18.77 16.47 2.59
N ASN A 492 20.09 16.52 2.36
CA ASN A 492 20.68 16.25 1.05
C ASN A 492 21.76 15.14 1.15
N ASP A 493 22.51 14.90 0.08
CA ASP A 493 23.51 13.82 0.05
C ASP A 493 24.69 14.01 1.02
N THR A 494 24.91 15.24 1.50
CA THR A 494 26.07 15.58 2.36
C THR A 494 25.66 15.95 3.78
N TYR A 495 24.49 16.59 3.94
CA TYR A 495 24.08 17.32 5.12
C TYR A 495 22.73 16.81 5.65
N LYS A 496 22.61 16.69 6.97
CA LYS A 496 21.36 16.30 7.66
C LYS A 496 20.29 17.38 7.54
N SER A 497 19.02 17.00 7.65
CA SER A 497 17.94 17.98 7.83
C SER A 497 18.05 18.68 9.19
N THR A 498 17.64 19.94 9.27
CA THR A 498 17.54 20.68 10.54
C THR A 498 16.44 21.74 10.44
N GLU A 499 16.03 22.32 11.55
CA GLU A 499 15.02 23.39 11.58
C GLU A 499 15.35 24.46 12.63
N THR A 500 14.79 25.65 12.45
CA THR A 500 14.85 26.72 13.45
C THR A 500 13.80 26.52 14.53
N ASP A 501 13.99 27.19 15.68
CA ASP A 501 12.88 27.50 16.57
C ASP A 501 11.82 28.37 15.87
N TRP A 502 10.61 28.40 16.44
CA TRP A 502 9.52 29.25 15.95
C TRP A 502 9.83 30.74 16.17
N LYS A 503 9.61 31.54 15.12
CA LYS A 503 9.64 33.00 15.15
C LYS A 503 8.23 33.55 15.06
N GLU A 504 7.73 34.11 16.15
CA GLU A 504 6.43 34.78 16.19
C GLU A 504 6.48 36.17 15.54
N PHE A 505 5.37 36.57 14.91
CA PHE A 505 5.15 37.91 14.38
C PHE A 505 3.66 38.22 14.23
N THR A 506 3.32 39.49 14.01
CA THR A 506 1.94 39.97 13.87
C THR A 506 1.75 40.79 12.60
N ILE A 507 0.67 40.52 11.88
CA ILE A 507 0.14 41.42 10.85
C ILE A 507 -0.98 42.23 11.48
N SER A 508 -0.73 43.51 11.73
CA SER A 508 -1.71 44.41 12.33
C SER A 508 -2.76 44.86 11.29
N LYS A 509 -4.00 45.09 11.74
CA LYS A 509 -5.06 45.63 10.87
C LYS A 509 -4.65 47.01 10.32
N ALA A 510 -4.85 47.22 9.02
CA ALA A 510 -4.73 48.56 8.43
C ALA A 510 -5.84 49.48 8.99
N MET A 511 -5.51 50.74 9.23
CA MET A 511 -6.52 51.76 9.51
C MET A 511 -7.15 52.22 8.19
N PRO A 512 -8.47 52.03 7.97
CA PRO A 512 -9.10 52.42 6.72
C PRO A 512 -9.09 53.95 6.58
N THR A 513 -8.58 54.44 5.45
CA THR A 513 -8.74 55.85 5.04
C THR A 513 -9.99 55.97 4.18
N TYR A 514 -10.96 56.79 4.59
CA TYR A 514 -12.12 57.13 3.77
C TYR A 514 -12.03 58.58 3.30
N GLU A 515 -12.28 58.81 2.01
CA GLU A 515 -12.59 60.13 1.50
C GLU A 515 -14.11 60.31 1.49
N VAL A 516 -14.60 61.35 2.16
CA VAL A 516 -16.03 61.69 2.13
C VAL A 516 -16.36 62.24 0.73
N PRO A 517 -17.29 61.64 -0.03
CA PRO A 517 -17.64 62.14 -1.35
C PRO A 517 -18.21 63.56 -1.28
N THR A 518 -17.58 64.52 -1.94
CA THR A 518 -17.99 65.94 -1.91
C THR A 518 -19.16 66.25 -2.84
N ASN A 519 -19.58 65.32 -3.69
CA ASN A 519 -20.53 65.56 -4.79
C ASN A 519 -21.87 64.82 -4.61
N LEU A 520 -22.29 64.60 -3.36
CA LEU A 520 -23.62 64.05 -3.08
C LEU A 520 -24.66 65.17 -3.22
N THR A 521 -25.45 65.11 -4.29
CA THR A 521 -26.62 65.98 -4.46
C THR A 521 -27.86 65.17 -4.11
N ALA A 522 -28.58 65.58 -3.07
CA ALA A 522 -29.87 64.99 -2.74
C ALA A 522 -30.88 65.36 -3.85
N ILE A 523 -31.42 64.37 -4.55
CA ILE A 523 -32.61 64.56 -5.38
C ILE A 523 -33.80 64.35 -4.43
N VAL A 524 -34.56 65.42 -4.20
CA VAL A 524 -35.78 65.40 -3.39
C VAL A 524 -36.95 64.98 -4.25
#